data_AF-A0A644UKY6-F1
#
_entry.id   AF-A0A644UKY6-F1
#
_cell.length_a   1.000
_cell.length_b   1.000
_cell.length_c   1.000
_cell.angle_alpha   90.00
_cell.angle_beta   90.00
_cell.angle_gamma   90.00
#
_symmetry.space_group_name_H-M   'P 1'
#
loop_
_entity.id
_entity.type
_entity.pdbx_description
1 polymer ?
#
loop_
_entity_poly.entity_id
_entity_poly.type
_entity_poly.pdbx_seq_one_letter_code
_entity_poly.pdbx_strand_id
1 'polypeptide(L)'
;MSSSEVAELLSREKVTLSHIRRAIHHLPKSTRAVLYEETHPLHSSATGAFFEALSYELLLSASENSSSVVSIAAKLADAVYIPYDKYAPDGLWYSRDGGIRFKVKGRVAAEMDLLIKTSDGVRIFGEVITGSTGTKGFLTEIAAKKSLLFQIYGDPVGFLLVLPYKPRAGLRCVDENDAFVVIPGGDSLYKLVPESEVIMRNLSPAQSAKRVDGRLW
;
A
#
# COMPACT_ATOMS: atom_id res chain seq x y z
N MET A 1 3.44 -18.42 2.98
CA MET A 1 3.92 -17.55 1.89
C MET A 1 4.67 -16.39 2.52
N SER A 2 5.89 -16.14 2.06
CA SER A 2 6.79 -15.09 2.53
C SER A 2 6.62 -13.80 1.75
N SER A 3 7.20 -12.69 2.25
CA SER A 3 7.25 -11.42 1.54
C SER A 3 7.92 -11.55 0.16
N SER A 4 8.93 -12.43 0.04
CA SER A 4 9.63 -12.70 -1.23
C SER A 4 8.73 -13.33 -2.28
N GLU A 5 7.88 -14.27 -1.87
CA GLU A 5 6.90 -14.89 -2.78
C GLU A 5 5.82 -13.88 -3.21
N VAL A 6 5.40 -12.97 -2.32
CA VAL A 6 4.47 -11.89 -2.68
C VAL A 6 5.15 -10.88 -3.62
N ALA A 7 6.41 -10.54 -3.37
CA ALA A 7 7.19 -9.70 -4.26
C ALA A 7 7.32 -10.31 -5.66
N GLU A 8 7.57 -11.61 -5.74
CA GLU A 8 7.61 -12.33 -7.02
C GLU A 8 6.26 -12.29 -7.74
N LEU A 9 5.16 -12.52 -7.02
CA LEU A 9 3.80 -12.45 -7.54
C LEU A 9 3.51 -11.06 -8.14
N LEU A 10 3.83 -9.99 -7.42
CA LEU A 10 3.67 -8.61 -7.93
C LEU A 10 4.60 -8.33 -9.11
N SER A 11 5.83 -8.82 -9.10
CA SER A 11 6.82 -8.56 -10.15
C SER A 11 6.40 -9.12 -11.52
N ARG A 12 5.57 -10.16 -11.52
CA ARG A 12 5.03 -10.82 -12.71
C ARG A 12 3.75 -10.15 -13.23
N GLU A 13 3.11 -9.32 -12.42
CA GLU A 13 1.86 -8.66 -12.78
C GLU A 13 2.11 -7.56 -13.81
N LYS A 14 1.45 -7.67 -14.97
CA LYS A 14 1.57 -6.67 -16.02
C LYS A 14 0.70 -5.46 -15.67
N VAL A 15 1.32 -4.28 -15.59
CA VAL A 15 0.56 -3.03 -15.42
C VAL A 15 -0.27 -2.76 -16.69
N THR A 16 -1.55 -2.45 -16.51
CA THR A 16 -2.50 -2.16 -17.58
C THR A 16 -3.12 -0.78 -17.38
N LEU A 17 -3.72 -0.20 -18.43
CA LEU A 17 -4.51 1.04 -18.28
C LEU A 17 -5.65 0.89 -17.28
N SER A 18 -6.21 -0.32 -17.13
CA SER A 18 -7.25 -0.60 -16.14
C SER A 18 -6.70 -0.45 -14.71
N HIS A 19 -5.49 -0.95 -14.43
CA HIS A 19 -4.82 -0.76 -13.13
C HIS A 19 -4.63 0.72 -12.81
N ILE A 20 -4.11 1.48 -13.77
CA ILE A 20 -3.81 2.90 -13.61
C ILE A 20 -5.10 3.71 -13.35
N ARG A 21 -6.16 3.43 -14.09
CA ARG A 21 -7.49 4.06 -13.92
C ARG A 21 -8.09 3.77 -12.54
N ARG A 22 -8.01 2.54 -12.06
CA ARG A 22 -8.52 2.19 -10.72
C ARG A 22 -7.67 2.81 -9.61
N ALA A 23 -6.35 2.86 -9.79
CA ALA A 23 -5.48 3.62 -8.89
C ALA A 23 -5.89 5.11 -8.79
N ILE A 24 -6.16 5.76 -9.92
CA ILE A 24 -6.65 7.15 -9.96
C ILE A 24 -8.02 7.30 -9.27
N HIS A 25 -8.91 6.31 -9.40
CA HIS A 25 -10.21 6.33 -8.72
C HIS A 25 -10.08 6.51 -7.21
N HIS A 26 -9.06 5.88 -6.60
CA HIS A 26 -8.83 5.97 -5.16
C HIS A 26 -8.40 7.36 -4.67
N LEU A 27 -7.89 8.21 -5.56
CA LEU A 27 -7.35 9.51 -5.17
C LEU A 27 -8.45 10.53 -4.84
N PRO A 28 -8.30 11.35 -3.79
CA PRO A 28 -9.16 12.52 -3.57
C PRO A 28 -9.10 13.51 -4.73
N LYS A 29 -10.17 14.30 -4.92
CA LYS A 29 -10.23 15.32 -5.99
C LYS A 29 -9.05 16.29 -5.93
N SER A 30 -8.65 16.73 -4.74
CA SER A 30 -7.51 17.62 -4.52
C SER A 30 -6.19 17.00 -4.97
N THR A 31 -5.99 15.71 -4.69
CA THR A 31 -4.80 14.97 -5.11
C THR A 31 -4.75 14.80 -6.62
N ARG A 32 -5.88 14.47 -7.25
CA ARG A 32 -5.97 14.36 -8.72
C ARG A 32 -5.69 15.68 -9.42
N ALA A 33 -6.16 16.80 -8.87
CA ALA A 33 -5.99 18.12 -9.46
C ALA A 33 -4.51 18.51 -9.62
N VAL A 34 -3.64 18.11 -8.68
CA VAL A 34 -2.22 18.46 -8.69
C VAL A 34 -1.32 17.37 -9.27
N LEU A 35 -1.90 16.25 -9.73
CA LEU A 35 -1.15 15.08 -10.21
C LEU A 35 -0.37 15.39 -11.50
N TYR A 36 -0.86 16.30 -12.35
CA TYR A 36 -0.19 16.75 -13.58
C TYR A 36 0.55 18.08 -13.42
N GLU A 37 0.38 18.77 -12.30
CA GLU A 37 1.02 20.05 -12.02
C GLU A 37 2.43 19.82 -11.43
N GLU A 38 3.42 19.47 -12.26
CA GLU A 38 4.78 19.08 -11.80
C GLU A 38 5.49 20.15 -10.95
N THR A 39 5.14 21.42 -11.15
CA THR A 39 5.70 22.55 -10.38
C THR A 39 4.95 22.81 -9.08
N HIS A 40 3.79 22.18 -8.86
CA HIS A 40 3.00 22.37 -7.67
C HIS A 40 3.70 21.74 -6.45
N PRO A 41 3.77 22.42 -5.29
CA PRO A 41 4.48 21.90 -4.11
C PRO A 41 4.00 20.53 -3.62
N LEU A 42 2.73 20.20 -3.87
CA LEU A 42 2.11 18.92 -3.48
C LEU A 42 2.22 17.82 -4.55
N HIS A 43 2.87 18.08 -5.69
CA HIS A 43 2.99 17.10 -6.78
C HIS A 43 3.63 15.79 -6.30
N SER A 44 4.75 15.87 -5.58
CA SER A 44 5.46 14.68 -5.06
C SER A 44 4.60 13.85 -4.09
N SER A 45 3.74 14.50 -3.31
CA SER A 45 2.80 13.79 -2.44
C SER A 45 1.68 13.13 -3.24
N ALA A 46 1.22 13.76 -4.32
CA ALA A 46 0.21 13.20 -5.20
C ALA A 46 0.72 12.00 -6.01
N THR A 47 1.96 12.05 -6.51
CA THR A 47 2.59 10.91 -7.16
C THR A 47 2.85 9.76 -6.19
N GLY A 48 3.21 10.07 -4.93
CA GLY A 48 3.25 9.13 -3.80
C GLY A 48 1.93 8.39 -3.61
N ALA A 49 0.85 9.14 -3.40
CA ALA A 49 -0.49 8.58 -3.20
C ALA A 49 -0.97 7.77 -4.42
N PHE A 50 -0.65 8.21 -5.63
CA PHE A 50 -0.94 7.45 -6.85
C PHE A 50 -0.20 6.11 -6.86
N PHE A 51 1.10 6.11 -6.52
CA PHE A 51 1.90 4.89 -6.54
C PHE A 51 1.45 3.89 -5.47
N GLU A 52 1.03 4.37 -4.32
CA GLU A 52 0.41 3.59 -3.25
C GLU A 52 -0.88 2.92 -3.75
N ALA A 53 -1.77 3.68 -4.38
CA ALA A 53 -3.00 3.17 -4.96
C ALA A 53 -2.75 2.15 -6.09
N LEU A 54 -1.74 2.39 -6.93
CA LEU A 54 -1.35 1.47 -7.99
C LEU A 54 -0.79 0.16 -7.43
N SER A 55 0.03 0.24 -6.40
CA SER A 55 0.60 -0.94 -5.73
C SER A 55 -0.49 -1.81 -5.11
N TYR A 56 -1.50 -1.18 -4.48
CA TYR A 56 -2.69 -1.87 -3.98
C TYR A 56 -3.48 -2.58 -5.09
N GLU A 57 -3.76 -1.90 -6.21
CA GLU A 57 -4.49 -2.48 -7.34
C GLU A 57 -3.74 -3.63 -8.01
N LEU A 58 -2.43 -3.52 -8.14
CA LEU A 58 -1.59 -4.60 -8.69
C LEU A 58 -1.55 -5.79 -7.74
N LEU A 59 -1.45 -5.55 -6.43
CA LEU A 59 -1.50 -6.60 -5.43
C LEU A 59 -2.84 -7.35 -5.47
N LEU A 60 -3.98 -6.64 -5.57
CA LEU A 60 -5.29 -7.27 -5.74
C LEU A 60 -5.31 -8.15 -7.00
N SER A 61 -4.95 -7.59 -8.16
CA SER A 61 -4.96 -8.29 -9.46
C SER A 61 -4.08 -9.54 -9.44
N ALA A 62 -2.82 -9.40 -8.99
CA ALA A 62 -1.85 -10.48 -8.91
C ALA A 62 -2.32 -11.61 -7.97
N SER A 63 -3.12 -11.27 -6.96
CA SER A 63 -3.56 -12.20 -5.93
C SER A 63 -4.84 -12.96 -6.28
N GLU A 64 -5.61 -12.55 -7.28
CA GLU A 64 -6.93 -13.15 -7.59
C GLU A 64 -6.86 -14.68 -7.74
N ASN A 65 -5.85 -15.17 -8.45
CA ASN A 65 -5.66 -16.60 -8.70
C ASN A 65 -4.71 -17.28 -7.70
N SER A 66 -4.22 -16.55 -6.69
CA SER A 66 -3.33 -17.09 -5.67
C SER A 66 -4.15 -17.74 -4.55
N SER A 67 -3.93 -19.03 -4.29
CA SER A 67 -4.46 -19.68 -3.09
C SER A 67 -3.67 -19.31 -1.83
N SER A 68 -2.44 -18.82 -1.99
CA SER A 68 -1.53 -18.47 -0.90
C SER A 68 -1.81 -17.09 -0.31
N VAL A 69 -2.29 -16.14 -1.12
CA VAL A 69 -2.83 -14.86 -0.63
C VAL A 69 -4.31 -15.06 -0.33
N VAL A 70 -4.65 -15.10 0.96
CA VAL A 70 -6.03 -15.31 1.41
C VAL A 70 -6.79 -14.00 1.35
N SER A 71 -6.20 -12.93 1.87
CA SER A 71 -6.90 -11.66 1.98
C SER A 71 -5.97 -10.46 1.98
N ILE A 72 -6.47 -9.34 1.44
CA ILE A 72 -5.80 -8.05 1.37
C ILE A 72 -6.72 -7.00 2.02
N ALA A 73 -6.16 -6.21 2.93
CA ALA A 73 -6.86 -5.15 3.64
C ALA A 73 -7.40 -4.11 2.66
N ALA A 74 -8.71 -3.84 2.71
CA ALA A 74 -9.34 -2.81 1.89
C ALA A 74 -8.79 -1.42 2.23
N LYS A 75 -8.35 -0.64 1.25
CA LYS A 75 -7.69 0.65 1.49
C LYS A 75 -8.27 1.77 0.63
N LEU A 76 -8.00 3.02 0.99
CA LEU A 76 -8.40 4.20 0.21
C LEU A 76 -9.92 4.23 0.00
N ALA A 77 -10.39 4.47 -1.24
CA ALA A 77 -11.82 4.46 -1.57
C ALA A 77 -12.52 3.11 -1.35
N ASP A 78 -11.77 2.01 -1.21
CA ASP A 78 -12.32 0.68 -0.95
C ASP A 78 -12.56 0.41 0.55
N ALA A 79 -11.93 1.20 1.43
CA ALA A 79 -12.10 1.04 2.86
C ALA A 79 -13.48 1.59 3.30
N VAL A 80 -14.23 0.76 4.03
CA VAL A 80 -15.48 1.22 4.64
C VAL A 80 -15.14 2.10 5.83
N TYR A 81 -15.62 3.35 5.82
CA TYR A 81 -15.50 4.21 6.99
C TYR A 81 -16.26 3.61 8.17
N ILE A 82 -15.56 3.45 9.29
CA ILE A 82 -16.18 3.06 10.55
C ILE A 82 -16.01 4.24 11.53
N PRO A 83 -17.07 4.61 12.26
CA PRO A 83 -17.00 5.63 13.30
C PRO A 83 -15.94 5.32 14.37
N TYR A 84 -15.25 6.35 14.84
CA TYR A 84 -14.11 6.23 15.75
C TYR A 84 -14.44 5.50 17.07
N ASP A 85 -15.66 5.71 17.57
CA ASP A 85 -16.23 5.12 18.79
C ASP A 85 -16.55 3.63 18.67
N LYS A 86 -16.60 3.08 17.46
CA LYS A 86 -16.89 1.66 17.20
C LYS A 86 -15.66 0.77 17.07
N TYR A 87 -14.47 1.34 17.17
CA TYR A 87 -13.24 0.56 17.13
C TYR A 87 -12.77 0.16 18.52
N ALA A 88 -12.08 -0.98 18.58
CA ALA A 88 -11.27 -1.30 19.74
C ALA A 88 -10.25 -0.19 19.99
N PRO A 89 -9.94 0.13 21.27
CA PRO A 89 -8.94 1.15 21.59
C PRO A 89 -7.56 0.81 21.01
N ASP A 90 -7.25 -0.49 20.88
CA ASP A 90 -5.98 -1.02 20.41
C ASP A 90 -6.19 -2.03 19.26
N GLY A 91 -5.16 -2.19 18.41
CA GLY A 91 -5.18 -3.10 17.25
C GLY A 91 -5.29 -2.39 15.90
N LEU A 92 -5.70 -3.14 14.87
CA LEU A 92 -5.84 -2.62 13.51
C LEU A 92 -7.06 -1.70 13.37
N TRP A 93 -6.88 -0.60 12.66
CA TRP A 93 -7.84 0.49 12.49
C TRP A 93 -7.78 1.02 11.05
N TYR A 94 -8.91 1.51 10.53
CA TYR A 94 -8.94 2.20 9.24
C TYR A 94 -9.28 3.65 9.45
N SER A 95 -8.53 4.55 8.83
CA SER A 95 -8.88 5.96 8.85
C SER A 95 -10.05 6.32 7.98
N ARG A 96 -10.57 7.52 8.26
CA ARG A 96 -11.56 8.18 7.40
C ARG A 96 -11.09 8.32 5.95
N ASP A 97 -9.78 8.42 5.73
CA ASP A 97 -9.16 8.45 4.40
C ASP A 97 -8.89 7.05 3.80
N GLY A 98 -9.22 5.98 4.54
CA GLY A 98 -8.98 4.60 4.14
C GLY A 98 -7.55 4.10 4.41
N GLY A 99 -6.72 4.84 5.15
CA GLY A 99 -5.40 4.40 5.61
C GLY A 99 -5.47 3.26 6.64
N ILE A 100 -4.45 2.40 6.66
CA ILE A 100 -4.35 1.24 7.56
C ILE A 100 -3.50 1.69 8.74
N ARG A 101 -4.07 1.79 9.94
CA ARG A 101 -3.34 2.25 11.14
C ARG A 101 -3.43 1.25 12.28
N PHE A 102 -2.42 1.26 13.13
CA PHE A 102 -2.34 0.44 14.33
C PHE A 102 -2.42 1.33 15.55
N LYS A 103 -3.30 1.00 16.49
CA LYS A 103 -3.40 1.70 17.76
C LYS A 103 -2.82 0.89 18.91
N VAL A 104 -2.11 1.59 19.79
CA VAL A 104 -1.63 1.06 21.07
C VAL A 104 -1.92 2.09 22.15
N LYS A 105 -2.57 1.66 23.23
CA LYS A 105 -3.08 2.51 24.31
C LYS A 105 -3.96 3.65 23.79
N GLY A 106 -4.85 3.36 22.84
CA GLY A 106 -5.81 4.32 22.28
C GLY A 106 -5.23 5.35 21.31
N ARG A 107 -3.93 5.27 20.98
CA ARG A 107 -3.24 6.22 20.07
C ARG A 107 -2.72 5.52 18.84
N VAL A 108 -2.75 6.20 17.70
CA VAL A 108 -2.10 5.71 16.47
C VAL A 108 -0.60 5.58 16.74
N ALA A 109 -0.09 4.35 16.61
CA ALA A 109 1.29 3.97 16.84
C ALA A 109 2.04 3.69 15.53
N ALA A 110 1.32 3.26 14.47
CA ALA A 110 1.87 3.10 13.13
C ALA A 110 0.80 3.22 12.04
N GLU A 111 1.23 3.49 10.81
CA GLU A 111 0.43 3.48 9.59
C GLU A 111 1.18 2.68 8.53
N MET A 112 0.45 1.85 7.79
CA MET A 112 0.96 0.95 6.75
C MET A 112 0.29 1.22 5.41
N ASP A 113 1.03 0.97 4.34
CA ASP A 113 0.51 1.15 2.98
C ASP A 113 -0.25 -0.08 2.50
N LEU A 114 0.18 -1.29 2.83
CA LEU A 114 -0.51 -2.53 2.47
C LEU A 114 -0.54 -3.50 3.65
N LEU A 115 -1.55 -4.37 3.69
CA LEU A 115 -1.62 -5.47 4.64
C LEU A 115 -2.21 -6.71 3.96
N ILE A 116 -1.48 -7.81 4.05
CA ILE A 116 -1.76 -9.08 3.38
C ILE A 116 -1.80 -10.20 4.42
N LYS A 117 -2.77 -11.10 4.29
CA LYS A 117 -2.90 -12.35 5.05
C LYS A 117 -2.64 -13.49 4.11
N THR A 118 -1.71 -14.34 4.49
CA THR A 118 -1.39 -15.54 3.73
C THR A 118 -2.11 -16.75 4.32
N SER A 119 -2.14 -17.86 3.57
CA SER A 119 -2.82 -19.11 3.97
C SER A 119 -2.19 -19.79 5.18
N ASP A 120 -0.91 -19.55 5.43
CA ASP A 120 -0.17 -19.97 6.63
C ASP A 120 -0.36 -19.01 7.82
N GLY A 121 -1.23 -18.01 7.70
CA GLY A 121 -1.56 -17.09 8.78
C GLY A 121 -0.56 -15.96 8.98
N VAL A 122 0.50 -15.88 8.17
CA VAL A 122 1.49 -14.81 8.20
C VAL A 122 0.85 -13.49 7.75
N ARG A 123 1.19 -12.42 8.47
CA ARG A 123 0.83 -11.05 8.10
C ARG A 123 2.03 -10.39 7.43
N ILE A 124 1.84 -9.95 6.20
CA ILE A 124 2.84 -9.19 5.45
C ILE A 124 2.36 -7.74 5.36
N PHE A 125 3.24 -6.82 5.74
CA PHE A 125 3.00 -5.38 5.75
C PHE A 125 3.73 -4.74 4.59
N GLY A 126 3.04 -3.94 3.79
CA GLY A 126 3.65 -3.25 2.66
C GLY A 126 3.92 -1.79 2.96
N GLU A 127 5.06 -1.31 2.48
CA GLU A 127 5.48 0.08 2.53
C GLU A 127 5.88 0.51 1.11
N VAL A 128 5.23 1.56 0.62
CA VAL A 128 5.38 2.09 -0.73
C VAL A 128 6.33 3.27 -0.67
N ILE A 129 7.48 3.15 -1.33
CA ILE A 129 8.57 4.09 -1.19
C ILE A 129 8.66 4.93 -2.47
N THR A 130 8.27 6.20 -2.37
CA THR A 130 8.47 7.19 -3.45
C THR A 130 9.58 8.18 -3.11
N GLY A 131 10.31 8.62 -4.14
CA GLY A 131 11.37 9.62 -4.02
C GLY A 131 12.66 9.11 -3.37
N SER A 132 13.68 9.96 -3.30
CA SER A 132 14.95 9.63 -2.65
C SER A 132 14.85 9.77 -1.13
N THR A 133 14.14 8.86 -0.47
CA THR A 133 14.17 8.79 0.99
C THR A 133 15.61 8.58 1.46
N GLY A 134 16.02 9.33 2.49
CA GLY A 134 17.31 9.13 3.14
C GLY A 134 17.37 7.72 3.70
N THR A 135 18.24 6.88 3.14
CA THR A 135 18.29 5.43 3.42
C THR A 135 18.38 5.11 4.91
N LYS A 136 19.10 5.91 5.71
CA LYS A 136 19.24 5.69 7.15
C LYS A 136 17.94 5.93 7.92
N GLY A 137 17.22 7.02 7.64
CA GLY A 137 15.98 7.35 8.35
C GLY A 137 14.88 6.33 8.06
N PHE A 138 14.79 5.90 6.81
CA PHE A 138 13.83 4.89 6.36
C PHE A 138 14.04 3.54 7.05
N LEU A 139 15.26 3.01 7.09
CA LEU A 139 15.53 1.71 7.75
C LEU A 139 15.21 1.74 9.25
N THR A 140 15.45 2.88 9.91
CA THR A 140 15.07 3.07 11.32
C THR A 140 13.55 3.05 11.49
N GLU A 141 12.80 3.67 10.57
CA GLU A 141 11.34 3.65 10.59
C GLU A 141 10.79 2.24 10.42
N ILE A 142 11.27 1.47 9.44
CA ILE A 142 10.86 0.07 9.23
C ILE A 142 11.18 -0.79 10.45
N ALA A 143 12.39 -0.68 11.01
CA ALA A 143 12.77 -1.43 12.20
C ALA A 143 11.87 -1.10 13.42
N ALA A 144 11.49 0.16 13.58
CA ALA A 144 10.56 0.59 14.63
C ALA A 144 9.15 0.01 14.41
N LYS A 145 8.64 0.06 13.18
CA LYS A 145 7.34 -0.53 12.80
C LYS A 145 7.32 -2.04 13.06
N LYS A 146 8.37 -2.77 12.67
CA LYS A 146 8.51 -4.21 12.92
C LYS A 146 8.51 -4.54 14.42
N SER A 147 9.29 -3.79 15.20
CA SER A 147 9.34 -3.97 16.66
C SER A 147 7.98 -3.77 17.31
N LEU A 148 7.23 -2.75 16.88
CA LEU A 148 5.87 -2.50 17.34
C LEU A 148 4.91 -3.64 16.97
N LEU A 149 4.94 -4.10 15.72
CA LEU A 149 4.05 -5.16 15.24
C LEU A 149 4.35 -6.50 15.93
N PHE A 150 5.61 -6.79 16.20
CA PHE A 150 6.01 -7.95 17.02
C PHE A 150 5.42 -7.86 18.43
N GLN A 151 5.42 -6.68 19.07
CA GLN A 151 4.78 -6.49 20.38
C GLN A 151 3.26 -6.68 20.34
N ILE A 152 2.61 -6.31 19.23
CA ILE A 152 1.15 -6.44 19.06
C ILE A 152 0.76 -7.89 18.78
N TYR A 153 1.49 -8.59 17.92
CA TYR A 153 1.09 -9.89 17.39
C TYR A 153 1.84 -11.09 17.99
N GLY A 154 2.97 -10.88 18.64
CA GLY A 154 3.78 -11.94 19.26
C GLY A 154 4.64 -12.75 18.28
N ASP A 155 4.44 -12.59 16.96
CA ASP A 155 5.13 -13.32 15.91
C ASP A 155 5.94 -12.37 15.00
N PRO A 156 7.05 -12.84 14.40
CA PRO A 156 7.76 -12.12 13.35
C PRO A 156 6.83 -11.81 12.17
N VAL A 157 6.96 -10.60 11.63
CA VAL A 157 6.17 -10.11 10.49
C VAL A 157 7.07 -9.85 9.29
N GLY A 158 6.57 -10.08 8.08
CA GLY A 158 7.29 -9.79 6.85
C GLY A 158 6.96 -8.39 6.33
N PHE A 159 7.96 -7.66 5.82
CA PHE A 159 7.73 -6.41 5.09
C PHE A 159 7.92 -6.57 3.58
N LEU A 160 6.99 -6.02 2.82
CA LEU A 160 7.08 -5.86 1.38
C LEU A 160 7.37 -4.39 1.05
N LEU A 161 8.57 -4.12 0.57
CA LEU A 161 9.01 -2.77 0.22
C LEU A 161 8.80 -2.56 -1.28
N VAL A 162 7.86 -1.70 -1.64
CA VAL A 162 7.43 -1.47 -3.03
C VAL A 162 8.08 -0.19 -3.57
N LEU A 163 8.81 -0.29 -4.68
CA LEU A 163 9.59 0.82 -5.23
C LEU A 163 9.28 1.07 -6.71
N PRO A 164 9.31 2.33 -7.19
CA PRO A 164 9.21 2.61 -8.61
C PRO A 164 10.56 2.51 -9.34
N TYR A 165 11.66 2.28 -8.61
CA TYR A 165 13.01 2.25 -9.13
C TYR A 165 13.83 1.10 -8.52
N LYS A 166 14.92 0.73 -9.18
CA LYS A 166 15.87 -0.24 -8.62
C LYS A 166 16.48 0.30 -7.32
N PRO A 167 16.49 -0.47 -6.22
CA PRO A 167 17.11 -0.07 -4.96
C PRO A 167 18.55 0.45 -5.18
N ARG A 168 18.85 1.64 -4.66
CA ARG A 168 20.20 2.22 -4.70
C ARG A 168 21.08 1.61 -3.60
N ALA A 169 22.40 1.70 -3.76
CA ALA A 169 23.35 1.27 -2.75
C ALA A 169 23.01 1.87 -1.37
N GLY A 170 22.80 1.00 -0.38
CA GLY A 170 22.47 1.38 1.00
C GLY A 170 21.00 1.19 1.40
N LEU A 171 20.08 1.02 0.45
CA LEU A 171 18.74 0.52 0.75
C LEU A 171 18.78 -1.01 0.81
N ARG A 172 18.34 -1.58 1.93
CA ARG A 172 18.34 -3.04 2.17
C ARG A 172 17.12 -3.44 2.99
N CYS A 173 16.78 -4.73 2.94
CA CYS A 173 15.84 -5.32 3.88
C CYS A 173 16.35 -5.18 5.32
N VAL A 174 15.44 -5.06 6.29
CA VAL A 174 15.82 -4.97 7.71
C VAL A 174 16.22 -6.36 8.21
N ASP A 175 15.51 -7.40 7.80
CA ASP A 175 15.87 -8.81 8.03
C ASP A 175 15.48 -9.71 6.85
N GLU A 176 15.71 -11.01 6.99
CA GLU A 176 15.48 -12.04 5.96
C GLU A 176 14.00 -12.28 5.59
N ASN A 177 13.05 -11.80 6.40
CA ASN A 177 11.62 -11.94 6.11
C ASN A 177 11.07 -10.79 5.26
N ASP A 178 11.91 -9.81 4.92
CA ASP A 178 11.53 -8.68 4.10
C ASP A 178 11.93 -8.89 2.64
N ALA A 179 11.16 -8.29 1.74
CA ALA A 179 11.43 -8.35 0.31
C ALA A 179 11.23 -7.00 -0.36
N PHE A 180 11.97 -6.78 -1.44
CA PHE A 180 11.73 -5.69 -2.37
C PHE A 180 10.91 -6.17 -3.55
N VAL A 181 10.00 -5.32 -4.00
CA VAL A 181 9.43 -5.41 -5.34
C VAL A 181 9.58 -4.08 -6.06
N VAL A 182 9.95 -4.15 -7.32
CA VAL A 182 10.12 -2.96 -8.17
C VAL A 182 9.03 -2.96 -9.23
N ILE A 183 8.28 -1.86 -9.31
CA ILE A 183 7.31 -1.55 -10.36
C ILE A 183 7.90 -0.39 -11.17
N PRO A 184 8.69 -0.65 -12.22
CA PRO A 184 9.49 0.39 -12.87
C PRO A 184 8.66 1.59 -13.35
N GLY A 185 9.03 2.78 -12.89
CA GLY A 185 8.35 4.04 -13.22
C GLY A 185 6.91 4.14 -12.68
N GLY A 186 6.53 3.27 -11.74
CA GLY A 186 5.17 3.14 -11.23
C GLY A 186 4.58 4.43 -10.68
N ASP A 187 5.39 5.34 -10.16
CA ASP A 187 5.02 6.67 -9.67
C ASP A 187 4.70 7.68 -10.78
N SER A 188 4.99 7.35 -12.04
CA SER A 188 4.77 8.20 -13.21
C SER A 188 3.75 7.62 -14.21
N LEU A 189 3.27 6.39 -14.00
CA LEU A 189 2.38 5.70 -14.93
C LEU A 189 1.00 6.36 -15.09
N TYR A 190 0.60 7.25 -14.16
CA TYR A 190 -0.61 8.06 -14.31
C TYR A 190 -0.62 8.85 -15.63
N LYS A 191 0.55 9.24 -16.14
CA LYS A 191 0.72 9.98 -17.40
C LYS A 191 0.21 9.23 -18.64
N LEU A 192 -0.03 7.91 -18.53
CA LEU A 192 -0.62 7.10 -19.59
C LEU A 192 -2.14 7.30 -19.73
N VAL A 193 -2.78 7.95 -18.75
CA VAL A 193 -4.18 8.34 -18.79
C VAL A 193 -4.26 9.83 -19.17
N PRO A 194 -5.19 10.26 -20.03
CA PRO A 194 -5.37 11.68 -20.32
C PRO A 194 -5.77 12.47 -19.07
N GLU A 195 -5.20 13.66 -18.89
CA GLU A 195 -5.51 14.54 -17.73
C GLU A 195 -7.03 14.82 -17.60
N SER A 196 -7.71 15.02 -18.72
CA SER A 196 -9.17 15.22 -18.76
C SER A 196 -9.95 14.03 -18.17
N GLU A 197 -9.41 12.81 -18.31
CA GLU A 197 -9.99 11.60 -17.75
C GLU A 197 -9.71 11.50 -16.24
N VAL A 198 -8.52 11.90 -15.79
CA VAL A 198 -8.15 11.91 -14.36
C VAL A 198 -9.04 12.85 -13.55
N ILE A 199 -9.41 13.99 -14.11
CA ILE A 199 -10.24 14.98 -13.41
C ILE A 199 -11.70 14.49 -13.29
N MET A 200 -12.20 13.71 -14.25
CA MET A 200 -13.57 13.24 -14.28
C MET A 200 -13.74 11.88 -13.58
N ARG A 201 -14.70 11.78 -12.64
CA ARG A 201 -14.91 10.61 -11.77
C ARG A 201 -15.54 9.40 -12.48
N ASN A 202 -15.47 9.30 -13.81
CA ASN A 202 -16.03 8.19 -14.61
C ASN A 202 -15.14 6.93 -14.54
N LEU A 203 -14.67 6.58 -13.34
CA LEU A 203 -13.81 5.44 -13.10
C LEU A 203 -14.57 4.51 -12.15
N SER A 204 -14.89 3.30 -12.59
CA SER A 204 -15.59 2.32 -11.77
C SER A 204 -14.66 1.75 -10.69
N PRO A 205 -15.14 1.51 -9.47
CA PRO A 205 -14.34 0.85 -8.43
C PRO A 205 -13.97 -0.58 -8.85
N ALA A 206 -12.80 -1.05 -8.44
CA ALA A 206 -12.43 -2.45 -8.57
C ALA A 206 -13.32 -3.32 -7.65
N GLN A 207 -13.67 -4.51 -8.13
CA GLN A 207 -14.23 -5.56 -7.29
C GLN A 207 -13.22 -6.70 -7.27
N SER A 208 -12.59 -6.93 -6.13
CA SER A 208 -11.68 -8.06 -5.88
C SER A 208 -12.30 -8.96 -4.80
N ALA A 209 -12.22 -10.27 -4.99
CA ALA A 209 -12.66 -11.25 -4.00
C ALA A 209 -11.65 -11.41 -2.85
N LYS A 210 -10.40 -10.98 -3.05
CA LYS A 210 -9.33 -11.00 -2.04
C LYS A 210 -9.41 -9.82 -1.08
N ARG A 211 -10.11 -8.76 -1.47
CA ARG A 211 -10.32 -7.60 -0.62
C ARG A 211 -11.21 -7.94 0.57
N VAL A 212 -10.73 -7.64 1.77
CA VAL A 212 -11.50 -7.82 3.01
C VAL A 212 -11.54 -6.53 3.82
N ASP A 213 -12.68 -6.32 4.46
CA ASP A 213 -12.85 -5.26 5.43
C ASP A 213 -11.92 -5.48 6.64
N GLY A 214 -11.41 -4.38 7.16
CA GLY A 214 -10.61 -4.32 8.37
C GLY A 214 -11.09 -5.05 9.60
N ARG A 215 -12.40 -5.19 9.73
CA ARG A 215 -13.04 -5.87 10.87
C ARG A 215 -12.77 -7.37 10.92
N LEU A 216 -12.22 -7.95 9.84
CA LEU A 216 -12.00 -9.39 9.68
C LEU A 216 -10.54 -9.82 9.95
N TRP A 217 -9.70 -8.95 10.52
CA TRP A 217 -8.23 -9.12 10.65
C TRP A 217 -7.72 -9.48 12.04
#